data_AF-A0A7V4ALJ4-F1
#
_entry.id   AF-A0A7V4ALJ4-F1
#
_cell.length_a   1.000
_cell.length_b   1.000
_cell.length_c   1.000
_cell.angle_alpha   90.00
_cell.angle_beta   90.00
_cell.angle_gamma   90.00
#
_symmetry.space_group_name_H-M   'P 1'
#
loop_
_entity.id
_entity.type
_entity.pdbx_description
1 polymer ?
#
loop_
_entity_poly.entity_id
_entity_poly.type
_entity_poly.pdbx_seq_one_letter_code
_entity_poly.pdbx_strand_id
1 'polypeptide(L)' 'MRILVTNDDGIFSPGLWALADAAGRFGEVFV' A
#
# COMPACT_ATOMS: atom_id res chain seq x y z
N MET A 1 14.23 -1.22 -1.65
CA MET A 1 13.51 -2.50 -1.81
C MET A 1 12.21 -2.23 -2.58
N ARG A 2 11.53 -3.25 -3.12
CA ARG A 2 10.22 -3.11 -3.78
C ARG A 2 9.16 -3.82 -2.94
N ILE A 3 8.02 -3.18 -2.71
CA ILE A 3 6.94 -3.65 -1.83
C ILE A 3 5.64 -3.71 -2.64
N LEU A 4 4.94 -4.85 -2.61
CA LEU A 4 3.60 -4.99 -3.17
C LEU A 4 2.59 -4.98 -2.02
N VAL A 5 1.63 -4.05 -2.06
CA VAL A 5 0.57 -3.90 -1.06
C VAL A 5 -0.76 -4.25 -1.72
N THR A 6 -1.57 -5.07 -1.06
CA THR A 6 -2.92 -5.43 -1.52
C THR A 6 -3.86 -5.53 -0.32
N ASN A 7 -5.17 -5.55 -0.59
CA ASN A 7 -6.20 -5.80 0.40
C ASN A 7 -7.40 -6.54 -0.24
N ASP A 8 -8.36 -6.93 0.58
CA ASP A 8 -9.62 -7.58 0.18
C ASP A 8 -10.83 -6.64 0.14
N ASP A 9 -10.75 -5.43 0.72
CA ASP A 9 -11.82 -4.42 0.66
C ASP A 9 -11.91 -3.68 -0.70
N GLY A 10 -10.89 -3.79 -1.55
CA GLY A 10 -10.82 -3.17 -2.88
C GLY A 10 -10.10 -1.80 -2.94
N ILE A 11 -9.93 -1.31 -4.18
CA ILE A 11 -9.04 -0.17 -4.52
C ILE A 11 -9.43 1.17 -3.87
N PHE A 12 -10.70 1.35 -3.48
CA PHE A 12 -11.17 2.58 -2.84
C PHE A 12 -11.10 2.52 -1.30
N SER A 13 -10.59 1.43 -0.73
CA SER A 13 -10.43 1.33 0.72
C SER A 13 -9.42 2.37 1.21
N PRO A 14 -9.78 3.23 2.19
CA PRO A 14 -8.83 4.18 2.76
C PRO A 14 -7.67 3.45 3.48
N GLY A 15 -7.90 2.22 3.96
CA GLY A 15 -6.88 1.41 4.62
C GLY A 15 -5.75 0.98 3.69
N LEU A 16 -6.07 0.65 2.43
CA LEU A 16 -5.08 0.27 1.41
C LEU A 16 -4.06 1.41 1.18
N TRP A 17 -4.57 2.62 0.98
CA TRP A 17 -3.73 3.79 0.71
C TRP A 17 -2.97 4.26 1.95
N ALA A 18 -3.57 4.17 3.14
CA ALA A 18 -2.87 4.46 4.39
C ALA A 18 -1.68 3.51 4.62
N LEU A 19 -1.84 2.21 4.32
CA LEU A 19 -0.76 1.24 4.41
C LEU A 19 0.31 1.48 3.34
N ALA A 20 -0.09 1.80 2.10
CA ALA A 20 0.84 2.13 1.02
C ALA A 20 1.71 3.34 1.37
N ASP A 21 1.12 4.42 1.92
CA ASP A 21 1.85 5.61 2.37
C ASP A 21 2.85 5.28 3.51
N ALA A 22 2.41 4.51 4.51
CA ALA A 22 3.28 4.08 5.60
C ALA A 22 4.45 3.20 5.11
N ALA A 23 4.19 2.28 4.18
CA ALA A 23 5.20 1.40 3.59
C ALA A 23 6.19 2.14 2.69
N GLY A 24 5.79 3.26 2.07
CA GLY A 24 6.63 4.11 1.22
C GLY A 24 7.88 4.64 1.93
N ARG A 25 7.88 4.70 3.26
CA ARG A 25 9.04 5.06 4.09
C ARG A 25 10.17 4.01 4.04
N PHE A 26 9.89 2.80 3.55
CA PHE A 26 10.80 1.65 3.56
C PHE A 26 11.17 1.15 2.14
N GLY A 27 10.47 1.61 1.09
CA GLY A 27 10.74 1.19 -0.28
C GLY A 27 9.76 1.73 -1.31
N GLU A 28 10.01 1.40 -2.57
CA GLU A 28 9.10 1.69 -3.67
C GLU A 28 7.87 0.78 -3.56
N VAL A 29 6.68 1.39 -3.51
CA VAL A 29 5.40 0.68 -3.32
C VAL A 29 4.65 0.54 -4.65
N PHE A 30 4.11 -0.65 -4.86
CA PHE A 30 3.12 -0.97 -5.90
C PHE A 30 1.83 -1.40 -5.21
N VAL A 31 0.69 -0.88 -5.64
CA VAL A 31 -0.65 -1.17 -5.13
C VAL A 31 -1.46 -1.84 -6.23
#